data_AF-X0YWS1-F1
#
_entry.id   AF-X0YWS1-F1
#
_cell.length_a   1.000
_cell.length_b   1.000
_cell.length_c   1.000
_cell.angle_alpha   90.00
_cell.angle_beta   90.00
_cell.angle_gamma   90.00
#
_symmetry.space_group_name_H-M   'P 1'
#
loop_
_entity.id
_entity.type
_entity.pdbx_description
1 polymer ?
#
loop_
_entity_poly.entity_id
_entity_poly.type
_entity_poly.pdbx_seq_one_letter_code
_entity_poly.pdbx_strand_id
1 'polypeptide(L)'
;YFVVTTAGTAFFGLSLEPGDFIFAETAIAANSNPPVGDYIVVRADDNVAGTGATDGATQKGVSGFDSANFDVSVNGWVQLNSQRNPYGASQTLDNTSPVVRVESGGLTTFTIDLADTTLFGAGALAKNVTAEVTQNVSPYQTVYADVTRSGTASMSIVFSGSVAVDLYRVLLSHV
;
A
#
# COMPACT_ATOMS: atom_id res chain seq x y z
N TYR A 1 -21.66 -29.15 19.28
CA TYR A 1 -20.78 -27.99 19.52
C TYR A 1 -21.65 -26.78 19.74
N PHE A 2 -21.14 -25.78 20.46
CA PHE A 2 -21.79 -24.49 20.64
C PHE A 2 -20.99 -23.42 19.91
N VAL A 3 -21.69 -22.40 19.43
CA VAL A 3 -21.07 -21.20 18.86
C VAL A 3 -21.36 -20.06 19.81
N VAL A 4 -20.34 -19.30 20.14
CA VAL A 4 -20.49 -18.10 20.96
C VAL A 4 -21.21 -17.05 20.13
N THR A 5 -22.30 -16.48 20.63
CA THR A 5 -23.08 -15.44 19.95
C THR A 5 -22.96 -14.06 20.62
N THR A 6 -22.30 -14.00 21.77
CA THR A 6 -22.12 -12.77 22.55
C THR A 6 -20.77 -12.83 23.23
N ALA A 7 -19.95 -11.79 23.03
CA ALA A 7 -18.64 -11.69 23.64
C ALA A 7 -18.74 -11.65 25.17
N GLY A 8 -17.74 -12.18 25.85
CA GLY A 8 -17.64 -12.06 27.30
C GLY A 8 -16.90 -13.22 27.95
N THR A 9 -17.02 -13.29 29.28
CA THR A 9 -16.30 -14.25 30.13
C THR A 9 -17.22 -15.26 30.82
N ALA A 10 -18.47 -15.36 30.36
CA ALA A 10 -19.51 -16.17 31.00
C ALA A 10 -19.17 -17.67 31.03
N PHE A 11 -18.33 -18.15 30.10
CA PHE A 11 -17.89 -19.54 30.05
C PHE A 11 -16.56 -19.72 30.77
N PHE A 12 -16.60 -20.19 32.02
CA PHE A 12 -15.43 -20.46 32.86
C PHE A 12 -14.43 -19.30 32.99
N GLY A 13 -14.87 -18.05 32.83
CA GLY A 13 -13.98 -16.88 32.87
C GLY A 13 -13.10 -16.71 31.62
N LEU A 14 -13.22 -17.60 30.63
CA LEU A 14 -12.49 -17.50 29.37
C LEU A 14 -13.02 -16.31 28.58
N SER A 15 -12.11 -15.45 28.08
CA SER A 15 -12.48 -14.41 27.13
C SER A 15 -12.88 -15.05 25.81
N LEU A 16 -14.16 -14.99 25.49
CA LEU A 16 -14.75 -15.52 24.27
C LEU A 16 -15.27 -14.41 23.38
N GLU A 17 -15.21 -14.66 22.08
CA GLU A 17 -15.65 -13.76 21.03
C GLU A 17 -16.76 -14.43 20.20
N PRO A 18 -17.74 -13.67 19.65
CA PRO A 18 -18.77 -14.24 18.80
C PRO A 18 -18.16 -14.97 17.61
N GLY A 19 -18.47 -16.25 17.41
CA GLY A 19 -17.86 -17.08 16.38
C GLY A 19 -16.90 -18.14 16.92
N ASP A 20 -16.42 -18.00 18.16
CA ASP A 20 -15.69 -19.08 18.85
C ASP A 20 -16.53 -20.35 18.94
N PHE A 21 -15.88 -21.51 18.80
CA PHE A 21 -16.51 -22.81 18.97
C PHE A 21 -16.15 -23.44 20.31
N ILE A 22 -17.15 -24.03 20.94
CA ILE A 22 -16.98 -24.82 22.16
C ILE A 22 -17.45 -26.25 21.87
N PHE A 23 -16.53 -27.20 22.03
CA PHE A 23 -16.78 -28.64 21.92
C PHE A 23 -16.66 -29.26 23.31
N ALA A 24 -17.54 -30.22 23.63
CA ALA A 24 -17.28 -31.11 24.75
C ALA A 24 -16.26 -32.16 24.29
N GLU A 25 -15.14 -32.28 25.00
CA GLU A 25 -14.12 -33.29 24.76
C GLU A 25 -14.57 -34.67 25.22
N THR A 26 -15.42 -34.70 26.25
CA THR A 26 -15.94 -35.91 26.88
C THR A 26 -17.46 -35.88 26.99
N ALA A 27 -18.06 -37.02 27.33
CA ALA A 27 -19.50 -37.10 27.56
C ALA A 27 -19.88 -36.39 28.88
N ILE A 28 -20.69 -35.33 28.78
CA ILE A 28 -21.17 -34.58 29.93
C ILE A 28 -22.46 -35.21 30.47
N ALA A 29 -22.46 -35.61 31.74
CA ALA A 29 -23.64 -36.14 32.38
C ALA A 29 -24.74 -35.06 32.52
N ALA A 30 -26.00 -35.43 32.37
CA ALA A 30 -27.12 -34.51 32.55
C ALA A 30 -27.13 -33.95 33.99
N ASN A 31 -27.46 -32.66 34.11
CA ASN A 31 -27.50 -31.93 35.40
C ASN A 31 -26.18 -31.93 36.18
N SER A 32 -25.04 -31.98 35.49
CA SER A 32 -23.71 -31.87 36.09
C SER A 32 -23.05 -30.51 35.84
N ASN A 33 -21.96 -30.23 36.55
CA ASN A 33 -21.13 -29.04 36.39
C ASN A 33 -19.71 -29.47 35.99
N PRO A 34 -19.48 -29.84 34.73
CA PRO A 34 -18.16 -30.28 34.27
C PRO A 34 -17.13 -29.16 34.40
N PRO A 35 -15.85 -29.49 34.69
CA PRO A 35 -14.76 -28.53 34.66
C PRO A 35 -14.46 -28.04 33.24
N VAL A 36 -13.75 -26.90 33.12
CA VAL A 36 -13.33 -26.34 31.81
C VAL A 36 -12.50 -27.32 30.98
N GLY A 37 -11.76 -28.23 31.62
CA GLY A 37 -10.94 -29.25 30.97
C GLY A 37 -11.73 -30.34 30.24
N ASP A 38 -13.05 -30.43 30.45
CA ASP A 38 -13.92 -31.31 29.66
C ASP A 38 -14.36 -30.66 28.34
N TYR A 39 -13.85 -29.46 28.03
CA TYR A 39 -14.19 -28.69 26.84
C TYR A 39 -12.95 -28.30 26.04
N ILE A 40 -13.07 -28.39 24.73
CA ILE A 40 -12.14 -27.80 23.77
C ILE A 40 -12.76 -26.48 23.29
N VAL A 41 -12.05 -25.38 23.52
CA VAL A 41 -12.40 -24.07 22.98
C VAL A 41 -11.52 -23.81 21.77
N VAL A 42 -12.15 -23.71 20.60
CA VAL A 42 -11.49 -23.29 19.37
C VAL A 42 -11.80 -21.82 19.16
N ARG A 43 -10.76 -20.98 19.28
CA ARG A 43 -10.84 -19.60 18.85
C ARG A 43 -10.85 -19.57 17.33
N ALA A 44 -12.04 -19.61 16.76
CA ALA A 44 -12.23 -19.55 15.31
C ALA A 44 -12.28 -18.11 14.81
N ASP A 45 -12.33 -17.16 15.73
CA ASP A 45 -12.45 -15.75 15.45
C ASP A 45 -11.08 -15.13 15.12
N ASP A 46 -10.58 -15.46 13.93
CA ASP A 46 -9.57 -14.64 13.26
C ASP A 46 -10.32 -13.59 12.43
N ASN A 47 -10.86 -12.57 13.10
CA ASN A 47 -11.60 -11.48 12.50
C ASN A 47 -10.83 -10.81 11.34
N VAL A 48 -11.09 -11.20 10.08
CA VAL A 48 -10.30 -10.72 8.93
C VAL A 48 -10.31 -9.19 8.79
N ALA A 49 -11.42 -8.54 9.19
CA ALA A 49 -11.56 -7.09 9.32
C ALA A 49 -12.67 -6.73 10.33
N GLY A 50 -12.30 -6.39 11.56
CA GLY A 50 -13.24 -5.87 12.57
C GLY A 50 -13.53 -4.38 12.40
N THR A 51 -14.68 -3.92 12.88
CA THR A 51 -15.03 -2.50 13.01
C THR A 51 -15.33 -2.16 14.48
N GLY A 52 -14.72 -1.11 15.00
CA GLY A 52 -14.87 -0.67 16.39
C GLY A 52 -14.73 0.83 16.53
N ALA A 53 -15.20 1.40 17.65
CA ALA A 53 -15.20 2.85 17.87
C ALA A 53 -13.79 3.43 18.04
N THR A 54 -12.81 2.61 18.43
CA THR A 54 -11.39 2.97 18.59
C THR A 54 -10.48 1.79 18.23
N ASP A 55 -9.20 2.08 18.02
CA ASP A 55 -8.14 1.11 17.72
C ASP A 55 -8.07 -0.05 18.73
N GLY A 56 -8.08 0.27 20.03
CA GLY A 56 -8.06 -0.73 21.10
C GLY A 56 -9.38 -1.48 21.31
N ALA A 57 -10.48 -1.02 20.70
CA ALA A 57 -11.80 -1.63 20.80
C ALA A 57 -12.17 -2.50 19.58
N THR A 58 -11.26 -2.63 18.60
CA THR A 58 -11.52 -3.39 17.37
C THR A 58 -10.84 -4.75 17.46
N GLN A 59 -11.62 -5.83 17.36
CA GLN A 59 -11.12 -7.19 17.22
C GLN A 59 -10.35 -7.37 15.90
N LYS A 60 -9.22 -8.07 15.94
CA LYS A 60 -8.24 -8.16 14.83
C LYS A 60 -7.90 -9.62 14.58
N GLY A 61 -8.04 -10.06 13.33
CA GLY A 61 -7.62 -11.38 12.88
C GLY A 61 -6.37 -11.34 12.01
N VAL A 62 -5.94 -12.51 11.55
CA VAL A 62 -4.79 -12.69 10.65
C VAL A 62 -5.18 -12.36 9.20
N SER A 63 -4.90 -11.14 8.78
CA SER A 63 -4.89 -10.73 7.37
C SER A 63 -3.48 -10.31 6.95
N GLY A 64 -3.07 -10.73 5.75
CA GLY A 64 -1.78 -10.36 5.16
C GLY A 64 -1.91 -9.06 4.39
N PHE A 65 -1.01 -8.11 4.65
CA PHE A 65 -0.96 -6.83 3.93
C PHE A 65 0.41 -6.63 3.33
N ASP A 66 0.45 -5.98 2.18
CA ASP A 66 1.71 -5.63 1.53
C ASP A 66 2.43 -4.54 2.35
N SER A 67 3.47 -4.94 3.07
CA SER A 67 4.29 -4.04 3.89
C SER A 67 5.00 -2.94 3.10
N ALA A 68 5.02 -3.00 1.76
CA ALA A 68 5.50 -1.90 0.94
C ALA A 68 4.53 -0.71 0.91
N ASN A 69 3.24 -0.93 1.20
CA ASN A 69 2.16 0.05 1.06
C ASN A 69 1.35 0.27 2.36
N PHE A 70 1.43 -0.66 3.31
CA PHE A 70 0.70 -0.60 4.56
C PHE A 70 1.62 -0.68 5.77
N ASP A 71 1.33 0.12 6.79
CA ASP A 71 1.95 0.04 8.12
C ASP A 71 0.95 -0.56 9.13
N VAL A 72 1.47 -1.15 10.20
CA VAL A 72 0.66 -1.62 11.33
C VAL A 72 0.89 -0.70 12.52
N SER A 73 -0.17 -0.14 13.09
CA SER A 73 -0.09 0.70 14.29
C SER A 73 0.45 -0.10 15.49
N VAL A 74 0.89 0.59 16.55
CA VAL A 74 1.36 -0.07 17.79
C VAL A 74 0.29 -0.98 18.42
N ASN A 75 -1.00 -0.70 18.18
CA ASN A 75 -2.07 -1.53 18.69
C ASN A 75 -2.58 -2.54 17.64
N GLY A 76 -2.01 -2.57 16.42
CA GLY A 76 -2.31 -3.58 15.40
C GLY A 76 -3.24 -3.14 14.25
N TRP A 77 -3.52 -1.85 14.08
CA TRP A 77 -4.39 -1.40 12.97
C TRP A 77 -3.58 -1.26 11.68
N VAL A 78 -4.08 -1.86 10.61
CA VAL A 78 -3.42 -1.73 9.31
C VAL A 78 -3.89 -0.45 8.64
N GLN A 79 -2.93 0.38 8.25
CA GLN A 79 -3.18 1.70 7.65
C GLN A 79 -2.33 1.88 6.39
N LEU A 80 -2.80 2.70 5.46
CA LEU A 80 -1.97 3.13 4.34
C LEU A 80 -0.73 3.86 4.87
N ASN A 81 0.43 3.49 4.36
CA ASN A 81 1.64 4.26 4.61
C ASN A 81 1.52 5.60 3.87
N SER A 82 1.35 6.69 4.62
CA SER A 82 1.15 8.04 4.07
C SER A 82 2.29 8.55 3.18
N GLN A 83 3.45 7.90 3.22
CA GLN A 83 4.63 8.23 2.43
C GLN A 83 4.84 7.26 1.26
N ARG A 84 3.87 6.39 0.96
CA ARG A 84 3.88 5.46 -0.16
C ARG A 84 2.70 5.74 -1.08
N ASN A 85 2.96 5.71 -2.37
CA ASN A 85 1.94 5.82 -3.39
C ASN A 85 2.23 4.76 -4.46
N PRO A 86 1.40 3.71 -4.61
CA PRO A 86 1.61 2.68 -5.62
C PRO A 86 1.49 3.21 -7.06
N TYR A 87 0.94 4.41 -7.22
CA TYR A 87 0.79 5.11 -8.49
C TYR A 87 1.75 6.30 -8.63
N GLY A 88 2.68 6.48 -7.70
CA GLY A 88 3.66 7.58 -7.72
C GLY A 88 5.07 7.08 -8.01
N ALA A 89 5.81 7.82 -8.84
CA ALA A 89 7.22 7.55 -9.10
C ALA A 89 8.03 8.85 -9.15
N SER A 90 9.32 8.78 -8.83
CA SER A 90 10.26 9.89 -9.07
C SER A 90 11.35 9.42 -10.00
N GLN A 91 11.60 10.19 -11.05
CA GLN A 91 12.60 9.88 -12.07
C GLN A 91 13.55 11.06 -12.25
N THR A 92 14.85 10.82 -12.05
CA THR A 92 15.88 11.80 -12.40
C THR A 92 15.97 11.94 -13.92
N LEU A 93 16.13 13.17 -14.41
CA LEU A 93 16.35 13.44 -15.83
C LEU A 93 17.85 13.30 -16.12
N ASP A 94 18.25 12.11 -16.55
CA ASP A 94 19.63 11.74 -16.85
C ASP A 94 19.79 11.32 -18.32
N ASN A 95 20.68 10.37 -18.62
CA ASN A 95 20.79 9.75 -19.94
C ASN A 95 20.97 8.23 -19.82
N THR A 96 20.26 7.61 -18.87
CA THR A 96 20.26 6.18 -18.61
C THR A 96 18.83 5.67 -18.56
N SER A 97 18.57 4.43 -18.97
CA SER A 97 17.23 3.82 -18.90
C SER A 97 16.60 4.07 -17.51
N PRO A 98 15.35 4.58 -17.44
CA PRO A 98 14.38 4.70 -18.54
C PRO A 98 14.43 5.99 -19.37
N VAL A 99 15.45 6.83 -19.17
CA VAL A 99 15.55 8.16 -19.80
C VAL A 99 16.59 8.18 -20.93
N VAL A 100 16.23 8.85 -22.02
CA VAL A 100 17.13 9.18 -23.12
C VAL A 100 17.20 10.69 -23.27
N ARG A 101 18.41 11.24 -23.32
CA ARG A 101 18.67 12.67 -23.52
C ARG A 101 19.13 12.93 -24.94
N VAL A 102 18.49 13.90 -25.60
CA VAL A 102 18.88 14.39 -26.93
C VAL A 102 18.94 15.91 -26.92
N GLU A 103 20.03 16.46 -27.47
CA GLU A 103 20.12 17.89 -27.77
C GLU A 103 20.03 18.11 -29.28
N SER A 104 19.08 18.95 -29.69
CA SER A 104 18.89 19.31 -31.10
C SER A 104 18.11 20.61 -31.21
N GLY A 105 18.43 21.45 -32.21
CA GLY A 105 17.70 22.69 -32.45
C GLY A 105 17.73 23.71 -31.30
N GLY A 106 18.76 23.66 -30.44
CA GLY A 106 18.84 24.52 -29.25
C GLY A 106 17.91 24.10 -28.11
N LEU A 107 17.38 22.87 -28.14
CA LEU A 107 16.57 22.28 -27.09
C LEU A 107 17.28 21.06 -26.50
N THR A 108 17.08 20.82 -25.20
CA THR A 108 17.39 19.53 -24.56
C THR A 108 16.08 18.79 -24.30
N THR A 109 15.94 17.59 -24.85
CA THR A 109 14.80 16.70 -24.63
C THR A 109 15.22 15.49 -23.82
N PHE A 110 14.51 15.23 -22.72
CA PHE A 110 14.56 13.98 -21.98
C PHE A 110 13.30 13.19 -22.30
N THR A 111 13.46 12.05 -22.97
CA THR A 111 12.37 11.11 -23.23
C THR A 111 12.40 10.01 -22.18
N ILE A 112 11.29 9.84 -21.46
CA ILE A 112 11.10 8.85 -20.41
C ILE A 112 10.23 7.73 -20.97
N ASP A 113 10.67 6.49 -20.84
CA ASP A 113 9.83 5.31 -21.05
C ASP A 113 9.08 4.93 -19.78
N LEU A 114 7.80 5.30 -19.70
CA LEU A 114 6.97 5.02 -18.53
C LEU A 114 6.64 3.54 -18.37
N ALA A 115 6.85 2.72 -19.41
CA ALA A 115 6.61 1.29 -19.36
C ALA A 115 7.78 0.49 -18.76
N ASP A 116 8.89 1.16 -18.43
CA ASP A 116 9.99 0.55 -17.70
C ASP A 116 9.49 0.03 -16.34
N THR A 117 10.00 -1.15 -15.94
CA THR A 117 9.62 -1.83 -14.70
C THR A 117 10.01 -1.07 -13.43
N THR A 118 10.92 -0.11 -13.53
CA THR A 118 11.30 0.80 -12.44
C THR A 118 10.30 1.96 -12.26
N LEU A 119 9.37 2.14 -13.21
CA LEU A 119 8.30 3.12 -13.17
C LEU A 119 6.92 2.44 -13.07
N PHE A 120 6.11 2.48 -14.13
CA PHE A 120 4.73 1.96 -14.12
C PHE A 120 4.57 0.61 -14.82
N GLY A 121 5.60 0.14 -15.53
CA GLY A 121 5.60 -1.17 -16.18
C GLY A 121 4.75 -1.26 -17.45
N ALA A 122 4.72 -2.46 -18.02
CA ALA A 122 4.09 -2.72 -19.31
C ALA A 122 2.62 -2.26 -19.35
N GLY A 123 2.24 -1.59 -20.45
CA GLY A 123 0.89 -1.06 -20.65
C GLY A 123 0.68 0.36 -20.15
N ALA A 124 1.67 0.98 -19.50
CA ALA A 124 1.63 2.39 -19.14
C ALA A 124 1.38 3.27 -20.38
N LEU A 125 0.52 4.28 -20.23
CA LEU A 125 0.23 5.28 -21.26
C LEU A 125 0.49 6.66 -20.70
N ALA A 126 1.33 7.45 -21.37
CA ALA A 126 1.74 8.78 -20.92
C ALA A 126 0.56 9.74 -20.73
N LYS A 127 -0.53 9.56 -21.50
CA LYS A 127 -1.77 10.35 -21.32
C LYS A 127 -2.41 10.20 -19.93
N ASN A 128 -2.14 9.08 -19.23
CA ASN A 128 -2.66 8.80 -17.89
C ASN A 128 -1.62 9.11 -16.79
N VAL A 129 -0.57 9.88 -17.10
CA VAL A 129 0.48 10.19 -16.13
C VAL A 129 0.67 11.70 -16.04
N THR A 130 0.46 12.27 -14.86
CA THR A 130 0.82 13.66 -14.56
C THR A 130 2.31 13.75 -14.23
N ALA A 131 2.90 14.92 -14.47
CA ALA A 131 4.33 15.14 -14.30
C ALA A 131 4.56 16.54 -13.72
N GLU A 132 5.31 16.60 -12.62
CA GLU A 132 5.84 17.83 -12.06
C GLU A 132 7.38 17.80 -12.13
N VAL A 133 7.98 18.83 -12.73
CA VAL A 133 9.42 18.89 -12.92
C VAL A 133 10.04 19.76 -11.84
N THR A 134 11.05 19.24 -11.15
CA THR A 134 11.75 19.94 -10.05
C THR A 134 13.25 19.87 -10.23
N GLN A 135 14.01 20.76 -9.58
CA GLN A 135 15.45 20.57 -9.39
C GLN A 135 15.71 19.23 -8.67
N ASN A 136 16.79 18.54 -9.03
CA ASN A 136 17.14 17.26 -8.38
C ASN A 136 17.95 17.46 -7.09
N VAL A 137 18.25 18.70 -6.72
CA VAL A 137 18.93 19.08 -5.49
C VAL A 137 18.18 20.23 -4.82
N SER A 138 18.37 20.39 -3.51
CA SER A 138 17.80 21.50 -2.74
C SER A 138 18.10 22.84 -3.41
N PRO A 139 17.11 23.73 -3.59
CA PRO A 139 15.82 23.76 -2.89
C PRO A 139 14.67 22.94 -3.51
N TYR A 140 14.92 22.10 -4.51
CA TYR A 140 13.88 21.31 -5.21
C TYR A 140 12.78 22.19 -5.83
N GLN A 141 13.15 23.36 -6.37
CA GLN A 141 12.17 24.25 -7.00
C GLN A 141 11.47 23.57 -8.16
N THR A 142 10.15 23.72 -8.23
CA THR A 142 9.38 23.40 -9.43
C THR A 142 9.80 24.33 -10.57
N VAL A 143 10.10 23.74 -11.71
CA VAL A 143 10.48 24.47 -12.93
C VAL A 143 9.50 24.18 -14.04
N TYR A 144 9.38 25.14 -14.95
CA TYR A 144 8.56 24.96 -16.13
C TYR A 144 9.39 24.33 -17.25
N ALA A 145 8.96 23.18 -17.73
CA ALA A 145 9.43 22.52 -18.94
C ALA A 145 8.23 22.21 -19.83
N ASP A 146 8.45 22.11 -21.12
CA ASP A 146 7.39 21.58 -22.00
C ASP A 146 7.29 20.07 -21.76
N VAL A 147 6.06 19.60 -21.52
CA VAL A 147 5.77 18.19 -21.20
C VAL A 147 4.83 17.64 -22.26
N THR A 148 5.38 16.83 -23.16
CA THR A 148 4.61 16.17 -24.21
C THR A 148 4.32 14.72 -23.81
N ARG A 149 3.04 14.35 -23.82
CA ARG A 149 2.58 12.97 -23.60
C ARG A 149 2.26 12.35 -24.95
N SER A 150 2.87 11.21 -25.24
CA SER A 150 2.48 10.43 -26.41
C SER A 150 1.18 9.66 -26.18
N GLY A 151 0.66 9.03 -27.23
CA GLY A 151 -0.41 8.03 -27.12
C GLY A 151 0.08 6.66 -26.61
N THR A 152 1.37 6.50 -26.34
CA THR A 152 2.03 5.29 -25.81
C THR A 152 2.69 5.60 -24.46
N ALA A 153 3.64 4.78 -24.01
CA ALA A 153 4.35 4.97 -22.74
C ALA A 153 5.37 6.13 -22.75
N SER A 154 5.64 6.75 -23.90
CA SER A 154 6.67 7.79 -24.01
C SER A 154 6.18 9.15 -23.53
N MET A 155 6.95 9.79 -22.64
CA MET A 155 6.77 11.17 -22.22
C MET A 155 8.06 11.96 -22.45
N SER A 156 7.96 13.15 -23.03
CA SER A 156 9.11 14.04 -23.25
C SER A 156 9.05 15.24 -22.33
N ILE A 157 10.16 15.56 -21.68
CA ILE A 157 10.40 16.78 -20.92
C ILE A 157 11.42 17.60 -21.69
N VAL A 158 11.04 18.81 -22.13
CA VAL A 158 11.85 19.62 -23.04
C VAL A 158 12.18 20.96 -22.41
N PHE A 159 13.46 21.32 -22.48
CA PHE A 159 14.00 22.61 -22.04
C PHE A 159 14.65 23.35 -23.22
N SER A 160 14.66 24.68 -23.14
CA SER A 160 15.48 25.50 -24.02
C SER A 160 16.93 25.51 -23.55
N GLY A 161 17.85 25.55 -24.53
CA GLY A 161 19.29 25.52 -24.29
C GLY A 161 19.82 24.14 -23.90
N SER A 162 21.08 24.13 -23.49
CA SER A 162 21.76 22.93 -23.01
C SER A 162 21.47 22.72 -21.53
N VAL A 163 20.97 21.54 -21.18
CA VAL A 163 20.65 21.13 -19.81
C VAL A 163 21.42 19.88 -19.45
N ALA A 164 22.30 19.96 -18.45
CA ALA A 164 23.08 18.80 -17.98
C ALA A 164 22.18 17.68 -17.44
N VAL A 165 22.69 16.45 -17.47
CA VAL A 165 22.07 15.31 -16.76
C VAL A 165 22.01 15.57 -15.26
N ASP A 166 21.07 14.92 -14.58
CA ASP A 166 20.88 14.93 -13.12
C ASP A 166 20.55 16.30 -12.50
N LEU A 167 20.35 17.34 -13.32
CA LEU A 167 20.02 18.68 -12.82
C LEU A 167 18.56 18.77 -12.34
N TYR A 168 17.67 18.02 -13.00
CA TYR A 168 16.24 18.00 -12.74
C TYR A 168 15.74 16.57 -12.52
N ARG A 169 14.57 16.46 -11.91
CA ARG A 169 13.81 15.23 -11.77
C ARG A 169 12.34 15.49 -12.03
N VAL A 170 11.60 14.43 -12.29
CA VAL A 170 10.15 14.47 -12.47
C VAL A 170 9.49 13.68 -11.34
N LEU A 171 8.44 14.24 -10.78
CA LEU A 171 7.48 13.53 -9.94
C LEU A 171 6.32 13.12 -10.83
N LEU A 172 6.09 11.82 -10.95
CA LEU A 172 5.09 11.22 -11.82
C LEU A 172 3.94 10.66 -10.98
N SER A 173 2.71 10.87 -11.41
CA SER A 173 1.53 10.22 -10.81
C SER A 173 0.64 9.64 -11.88
N HIS A 174 0.37 8.34 -11.81
CA HIS A 174 -0.63 7.70 -12.64
C HIS A 174 -2.04 8.08 -12.16
N VAL A 175 -2.91 8.46 -13.10
CA VAL A 175 -4.31 8.85 -12.87
C VAL A 175 -5.31 7.87 -13.48
#